data_AF-A0A8H5LZN3-F1
#
_entry.id   AF-A0A8H5LZN3-F1
#
_cell.length_a   1.000
_cell.length_b   1.000
_cell.length_c   1.000
_cell.angle_alpha   90.00
_cell.angle_beta   90.00
_cell.angle_gamma   90.00
#
_symmetry.space_group_name_H-M   'P 1'
#
loop_
_entity.id
_entity.type
_entity.pdbx_description
1 polymer ?
#
loop_
_entity_poly.entity_id
_entity_poly.type
_entity_poly.pdbx_seq_one_letter_code
_entity_poly.pdbx_strand_id
1 'polypeptide(L)'
;MAAERLRRQLMQNVDLYPTGLPSPINPRFGDMGCVVGTTFKSREELANLRLHSQLFAGISGNVNEGAFSVVVSGGYIDDVDEGDVIVYTGTGGQANSFSGGGQQTADQTFAHPDNRTLQKSAETKRLVRVFRGPRSNSRYAPESG
;
A
#
# COMPACT_ATOMS: atom_id res chain seq x y z
N MET A 1 -3.49 -1.00 22.17
CA MET A 1 -3.76 -2.43 22.43
C MET A 1 -2.59 -3.30 21.92
N ALA A 2 -2.80 -4.54 21.48
CA ALA A 2 -1.70 -5.44 21.04
C ALA A 2 -1.02 -4.96 19.74
N ALA A 3 -1.80 -4.46 18.78
CA ALA A 3 -1.29 -3.94 17.51
C ALA A 3 -0.45 -2.66 17.71
N GLU A 4 -0.88 -1.73 18.56
CA GLU A 4 -0.09 -0.54 18.88
C GLU A 4 1.24 -0.88 19.58
N ARG A 5 1.26 -1.93 20.42
CA ARG A 5 2.49 -2.43 21.04
C ARG A 5 3.44 -3.00 19.99
N LEU A 6 2.93 -3.82 19.07
CA LEU A 6 3.72 -4.37 17.97
C LEU A 6 4.30 -3.25 17.10
N ARG A 7 3.48 -2.27 16.69
CA ARG A 7 3.94 -1.13 15.90
C ARG A 7 5.10 -0.40 16.57
N ARG A 8 4.96 -0.07 17.87
CA ARG A 8 6.03 0.61 18.63
C ARG A 8 7.30 -0.22 18.71
N GLN A 9 7.18 -1.54 18.87
CA GLN A 9 8.32 -2.45 18.87
C GLN A 9 9.03 -2.47 17.51
N LEU A 10 8.27 -2.55 16.41
CA LEU A 10 8.82 -2.49 15.05
C LEU A 10 9.53 -1.16 14.78
N MET A 11 8.96 -0.03 15.23
CA MET A 11 9.60 1.29 15.09
C MET A 11 10.94 1.41 15.82
N GLN A 12 11.14 0.66 16.90
CA GLN A 12 12.41 0.66 17.63
C GLN A 12 13.47 -0.22 16.97
N ASN A 13 13.06 -1.11 16.06
CA ASN A 13 13.96 -2.00 15.35
C ASN A 13 14.34 -1.40 13.99
N VAL A 14 15.44 -0.63 14.00
CA VAL A 14 15.98 0.03 12.80
C VAL A 14 16.49 -0.95 11.75
N ASP A 15 16.79 -2.20 12.13
CA ASP A 15 17.33 -3.23 11.22
C ASP A 15 16.25 -3.81 10.29
N LEU A 16 14.97 -3.58 10.58
CA LEU A 16 13.86 -4.01 9.72
C LEU A 16 13.78 -3.23 8.41
N TYR A 17 14.36 -2.03 8.37
CA TYR A 17 14.29 -1.15 7.21
C TYR A 17 15.67 -1.07 6.58
N PRO A 18 15.87 -1.61 5.37
CA PRO A 18 17.19 -1.64 4.76
C PRO A 18 17.73 -0.21 4.62
N THR A 19 18.78 0.08 5.39
CA THR A 19 19.55 1.31 5.25
C THR A 19 20.33 1.25 3.94
N GLY A 20 20.38 2.35 3.19
CA GLY A 20 21.15 2.42 1.95
C GLY A 20 20.45 1.83 0.72
N LEU A 21 19.11 1.81 0.70
CA LEU A 21 18.39 1.68 -0.57
C LEU A 21 18.87 2.78 -1.53
N PRO A 22 19.10 2.47 -2.82
CA PRO A 22 19.57 3.46 -3.77
C PRO A 22 18.60 4.62 -3.82
N SER A 23 19.13 5.84 -3.74
CA SER A 23 18.31 7.04 -3.89
C SER A 23 17.55 6.95 -5.21
N PRO A 24 16.22 7.03 -5.19
CA PRO A 24 15.42 6.83 -6.38
C PRO A 24 15.68 7.99 -7.34
N ILE A 25 15.89 7.69 -8.63
CA ILE A 25 16.12 8.71 -9.67
C ILE A 25 14.93 9.69 -9.74
N ASN A 26 13.72 9.17 -9.49
CA ASN A 26 12.51 9.97 -9.34
C ASN A 26 12.10 9.95 -7.85
N PRO A 27 12.06 11.12 -7.18
CA PRO A 27 11.81 11.20 -5.75
C PRO A 27 10.46 10.61 -5.34
N ARG A 28 9.50 10.44 -6.26
CA ARG A 28 8.18 9.88 -5.96
C ARG A 28 8.19 8.40 -5.59
N PHE A 29 9.24 7.65 -5.91
CA PHE A 29 9.40 6.24 -5.53
C PHE A 29 10.18 6.11 -4.23
N GLY A 30 9.94 5.07 -3.44
CA GLY A 30 10.72 4.83 -2.22
C GLY A 30 10.49 5.87 -1.11
N ASP A 31 11.54 6.15 -0.33
CA ASP A 31 11.48 7.04 0.82
C ASP A 31 11.27 8.51 0.42
N MET A 32 10.39 9.19 1.16
CA MET A 32 10.01 10.60 1.00
C MET A 32 10.31 11.42 2.26
N GLY A 33 11.21 10.93 3.13
CA GLY A 33 11.51 11.53 4.43
C GLY A 33 10.51 11.17 5.51
N CYS A 34 9.79 10.05 5.36
CA CYS A 34 8.79 9.61 6.32
C CYS A 34 9.31 8.42 7.11
N VAL A 35 9.40 8.58 8.43
CA VAL A 35 9.86 7.52 9.33
C VAL A 35 8.86 6.36 9.29
N VAL A 36 9.35 5.13 9.11
CA VAL A 36 8.46 3.97 9.08
C VAL A 36 7.76 3.80 10.42
N GLY A 37 6.48 3.42 10.37
CA GLY A 37 5.60 3.34 11.54
C GLY A 37 4.90 4.65 11.91
N THR A 38 5.19 5.76 11.20
CA THR A 38 4.37 6.98 11.26
C THR A 38 2.92 6.66 10.93
N THR A 39 2.01 7.14 11.75
CA THR A 39 0.56 6.96 11.59
C THR A 39 -0.06 8.22 11.02
N PHE A 40 -1.07 8.03 10.17
CA PHE A 40 -1.87 9.09 9.59
C PHE A 40 -3.33 8.90 10.01
N LYS A 41 -4.10 9.98 10.03
CA LYS A 41 -5.50 10.00 10.46
C LYS A 41 -6.45 9.53 9.37
N SER A 42 -6.09 9.74 8.10
CA SER A 42 -6.97 9.44 6.98
C SER A 42 -6.26 9.39 5.63
N ARG A 43 -7.00 8.91 4.61
CA ARG A 43 -6.59 8.93 3.20
C ARG A 43 -6.39 10.35 2.67
N GLU A 44 -7.17 11.32 3.15
CA GLU A 44 -7.01 12.73 2.80
C GLU A 44 -5.69 13.30 3.32
N GLU A 45 -5.26 12.91 4.53
CA GLU A 45 -3.95 13.33 5.06
C GLU A 45 -2.81 12.78 4.18
N LEU A 46 -2.87 11.50 3.81
CA LEU A 46 -1.90 10.91 2.88
C LEU A 46 -1.86 11.62 1.52
N ALA A 47 -3.02 12.01 0.99
CA ALA A 47 -3.12 12.71 -0.28
C ALA A 47 -2.56 14.13 -0.20
N ASN A 48 -2.88 14.87 0.87
CA ASN A 48 -2.35 16.21 1.12
C ASN A 48 -0.82 16.22 1.26
N LEU A 49 -0.27 15.19 1.91
CA LEU A 49 1.17 14.97 2.02
C LEU A 49 1.81 14.34 0.77
N ARG A 50 1.01 14.02 -0.25
CA ARG A 50 1.43 13.38 -1.52
C ARG A 50 2.13 12.03 -1.32
N LEU A 51 1.86 11.36 -0.19
CA LEU A 51 2.39 10.04 0.13
C LEU A 51 1.60 8.94 -0.59
N HIS A 52 0.30 9.14 -0.72
CA HIS A 52 -0.63 8.33 -1.52
C HIS A 52 -1.79 9.22 -1.99
N SER A 53 -1.81 9.59 -3.27
CA SER A 53 -2.69 10.65 -3.77
C SER A 53 -4.16 10.24 -3.95
N GLN A 54 -4.42 8.94 -4.07
CA GLN A 54 -5.78 8.43 -4.26
C GLN A 54 -6.53 8.43 -2.93
N LEU A 55 -7.80 8.85 -2.93
CA LEU A 55 -8.64 8.83 -1.72
C LEU A 55 -9.29 7.45 -1.49
N PHE A 56 -9.58 6.73 -2.58
CA PHE A 56 -10.29 5.45 -2.52
C PHE A 56 -9.43 4.30 -3.04
N ALA A 57 -8.88 4.43 -4.25
CA ALA A 57 -8.13 3.36 -4.91
C ALA A 57 -6.93 2.88 -4.07
N GLY A 58 -6.71 1.58 -3.99
CA GLY A 58 -5.62 1.02 -3.19
C GLY A 58 -4.23 1.27 -3.79
N ILE A 59 -4.12 1.55 -5.09
CA ILE A 59 -2.86 1.74 -5.81
C ILE A 59 -2.76 3.20 -6.25
N SER A 60 -1.61 3.84 -6.03
CA SER A 60 -1.31 5.20 -6.49
C SER A 60 -0.04 5.20 -7.33
N GLY A 61 -0.11 5.69 -8.56
CA GLY A 61 1.05 5.73 -9.45
C GLY A 61 0.74 6.32 -10.82
N ASN A 62 1.65 6.07 -11.76
CA ASN A 62 1.47 6.39 -13.16
C ASN A 62 1.73 5.13 -14.00
N VAL A 63 0.84 4.82 -14.94
CA VAL A 63 0.91 3.58 -15.74
C VAL A 63 2.22 3.40 -16.51
N ASN A 64 2.87 4.49 -16.90
CA ASN A 64 4.14 4.47 -17.64
C ASN A 64 5.36 4.42 -16.70
N GLU A 65 5.24 4.97 -15.49
CA GLU A 65 6.37 5.07 -14.55
C GLU A 65 6.39 3.95 -13.50
N GLY A 66 5.23 3.46 -13.06
CA GLY A 66 5.06 2.53 -11.95
C GLY A 66 4.19 3.07 -10.80
N ALA A 67 3.88 2.17 -9.87
CA ALA A 67 3.24 2.48 -8.60
C ALA A 67 4.22 3.16 -7.64
N PHE A 68 3.78 4.27 -7.05
CA PHE A 68 4.51 4.99 -6.01
C PHE A 68 4.18 4.45 -4.62
N SER A 69 2.91 4.07 -4.40
CA SER A 69 2.45 3.53 -3.13
C SER A 69 1.18 2.67 -3.25
N VAL A 70 0.98 1.80 -2.27
CA VAL A 70 -0.23 0.97 -2.10
C VAL A 70 -0.79 1.09 -0.68
N VAL A 71 -2.09 0.82 -0.53
CA VAL A 71 -2.80 0.78 0.74
C VAL A 71 -3.38 -0.62 0.97
N VAL A 72 -2.90 -1.30 2.00
CA VAL A 72 -3.42 -2.60 2.46
C VAL A 72 -4.50 -2.34 3.51
N SER A 73 -5.76 -2.48 3.14
CA SER A 73 -6.89 -2.13 4.02
C SER A 73 -7.96 -3.23 4.12
N GLY A 74 -7.67 -4.44 3.63
CA GLY A 74 -8.60 -5.58 3.68
C GLY A 74 -9.75 -5.44 2.68
N GLY A 75 -9.53 -4.74 1.56
CA GLY A 75 -10.56 -4.53 0.53
C GLY A 75 -10.83 -5.76 -0.33
N TYR A 76 -9.94 -6.76 -0.28
CA TYR A 76 -10.05 -8.03 -1.00
C TYR A 76 -9.86 -9.17 -0.01
N ILE A 77 -10.70 -10.21 -0.13
CA ILE A 77 -10.64 -11.39 0.75
C ILE A 77 -9.35 -12.19 0.54
N ASP A 78 -8.74 -12.07 -0.64
CA ASP A 78 -7.54 -12.76 -1.05
C ASP A 78 -6.24 -12.07 -0.57
N ASP A 79 -6.34 -10.89 0.07
CA ASP A 79 -5.17 -10.20 0.63
C ASP A 79 -4.60 -10.99 1.81
N VAL A 80 -3.29 -11.25 1.79
CA VAL A 80 -2.55 -11.90 2.88
C VAL A 80 -1.40 -10.98 3.31
N ASP A 81 -1.34 -10.65 4.60
CA ASP A 81 -0.31 -9.78 5.18
C ASP A 81 0.47 -10.54 6.27
N GLU A 82 1.69 -10.93 5.93
CA GLU A 82 2.63 -11.65 6.81
C GLU A 82 3.66 -10.70 7.45
N GLY A 83 3.51 -9.37 7.26
CA GLY A 83 4.40 -8.36 7.79
C GLY A 83 5.44 -7.95 6.75
N ASP A 84 6.49 -8.76 6.60
CA ASP A 84 7.57 -8.50 5.63
C ASP A 84 7.16 -8.85 4.20
N VAL A 85 6.18 -9.75 4.06
CA VAL A 85 5.62 -10.19 2.78
C VAL A 85 4.12 -9.88 2.77
N ILE A 86 3.66 -9.32 1.66
CA ILE A 86 2.24 -9.04 1.42
C ILE A 86 1.88 -9.65 0.07
N VAL A 87 0.89 -10.53 0.07
CA VAL A 87 0.17 -10.94 -1.14
C VAL A 87 -0.95 -9.94 -1.34
N TYR A 88 -0.77 -9.05 -2.31
CA TYR A 88 -1.67 -7.93 -2.57
C TYR A 88 -2.52 -8.20 -3.82
N THR A 89 -3.84 -8.09 -3.67
CA THR A 89 -4.78 -8.34 -4.78
C THR A 89 -4.93 -7.09 -5.65
N GLY A 90 -4.99 -7.31 -6.97
CA GLY A 90 -5.28 -6.25 -7.92
C GLY A 90 -6.69 -5.67 -7.74
N THR A 91 -7.00 -4.63 -8.49
CA THR A 91 -8.32 -4.02 -8.51
C THR A 91 -9.13 -4.42 -9.75
N GLY A 92 -10.46 -4.30 -9.65
CA GLY A 92 -11.42 -4.65 -10.68
C GLY A 92 -12.09 -6.01 -10.42
N GLY A 93 -12.86 -6.48 -11.39
CA GLY A 93 -13.63 -7.72 -11.26
C GLY A 93 -14.90 -7.58 -10.40
N GLN A 94 -15.09 -6.47 -9.69
CA GLN A 94 -16.27 -6.20 -8.86
C GLN A 94 -17.33 -5.39 -9.60
N ALA A 95 -18.61 -5.64 -9.31
CA ALA A 95 -19.72 -4.86 -9.84
C ALA A 95 -19.70 -3.38 -9.38
N ASN A 96 -19.13 -3.10 -8.21
CA ASN A 96 -18.89 -1.74 -7.70
C ASN A 96 -17.47 -1.62 -7.15
N SER A 97 -16.58 -1.01 -7.94
CA SER A 97 -15.17 -0.82 -7.59
C SER A 97 -14.92 0.21 -6.48
N PHE A 98 -15.94 0.98 -6.07
CA PHE A 98 -15.82 1.99 -5.02
C PHE A 98 -16.11 1.44 -3.61
N SER A 99 -16.81 0.31 -3.53
CA SER A 99 -17.03 -0.42 -2.27
C SER A 99 -16.07 -1.61 -2.23
N GLY A 100 -14.94 -1.45 -1.53
CA GLY A 100 -14.08 -2.59 -1.22
C GLY A 100 -14.88 -3.73 -0.60
N GLY A 101 -14.55 -4.98 -0.95
CA GLY A 101 -15.29 -6.17 -0.53
C GLY A 101 -16.54 -6.48 -1.37
N GLY A 102 -16.74 -5.82 -2.51
CA GLY A 102 -17.80 -6.19 -3.46
C GLY A 102 -17.61 -7.61 -4.01
N GLN A 103 -18.72 -8.25 -4.39
CA GLN A 103 -18.69 -9.57 -5.03
C GLN A 103 -17.88 -9.50 -6.34
N GLN A 104 -16.93 -10.42 -6.50
CA GLN A 104 -16.23 -10.62 -7.76
C GLN A 104 -17.18 -11.26 -8.78
N THR A 105 -17.37 -10.60 -9.91
CA THR A 105 -18.27 -10.99 -11.01
C THR A 105 -17.55 -11.18 -12.35
N ALA A 106 -16.25 -10.84 -12.42
CA ALA A 106 -15.43 -10.99 -13.62
C ALA A 106 -13.95 -11.13 -13.27
N ASP A 107 -13.15 -11.65 -14.20
CA ASP A 107 -11.70 -11.75 -14.04
C ASP A 107 -11.04 -10.37 -13.97
N GLN A 108 -10.06 -10.24 -13.08
CA GLN A 108 -9.17 -9.10 -13.05
C GLN A 108 -8.14 -9.17 -14.18
N THR A 109 -7.67 -8.01 -14.62
CA THR A 109 -6.80 -7.92 -15.80
C THR A 109 -5.76 -6.80 -15.66
N PHE A 110 -4.58 -7.00 -16.25
CA PHE A 110 -3.54 -5.97 -16.38
C PHE A 110 -3.86 -4.90 -17.44
N ALA A 111 -4.99 -4.98 -18.12
CA ALA A 111 -5.54 -3.85 -18.89
C ALA A 111 -6.11 -2.78 -17.94
N HIS A 112 -6.44 -3.12 -16.68
CA HIS A 112 -6.81 -2.13 -15.69
C HIS A 112 -5.60 -1.23 -15.36
N PRO A 113 -5.73 0.10 -15.43
CA PRO A 113 -4.60 1.02 -15.27
C PRO A 113 -3.82 0.83 -13.96
N ASP A 114 -4.51 0.65 -12.84
CA ASP A 114 -3.88 0.47 -11.54
C ASP A 114 -3.08 -0.84 -11.45
N ASN A 115 -3.63 -1.94 -11.97
CA ASN A 115 -2.93 -3.24 -12.00
C ASN A 115 -1.70 -3.16 -12.88
N ARG A 116 -1.81 -2.51 -14.05
CA ARG A 116 -0.68 -2.26 -14.95
C ARG A 116 0.39 -1.40 -14.29
N THR A 117 -0.03 -0.40 -13.52
CA THR A 117 0.85 0.51 -12.79
C THR A 117 1.68 -0.25 -11.74
N LEU A 118 1.07 -1.15 -10.98
CA LEU A 118 1.80 -1.99 -10.02
C LEU A 118 2.69 -3.02 -10.73
N GLN A 119 2.21 -3.64 -11.80
CA GLN A 119 3.01 -4.54 -12.65
C GLN A 119 4.27 -3.83 -13.18
N LYS A 120 4.14 -2.57 -13.62
CA LYS A 120 5.28 -1.77 -14.10
C LYS A 120 6.35 -1.59 -13.01
N SER A 121 5.98 -1.37 -11.75
CA SER A 121 6.95 -1.31 -10.65
C SER A 121 7.67 -2.64 -10.42
N ALA A 122 6.96 -3.77 -10.55
CA ALA A 122 7.57 -5.09 -10.45
C ALA A 122 8.59 -5.34 -11.58
N GLU A 123 8.23 -5.03 -12.84
CA GLU A 123 9.11 -5.15 -14.01
C GLU A 123 10.37 -4.28 -13.87
N THR A 124 10.21 -3.05 -13.37
CA THR A 124 11.29 -2.06 -13.28
C THR A 124 12.02 -2.05 -11.94
N LYS A 125 11.61 -2.92 -11.00
CA LYS A 125 12.13 -3.00 -9.64
C LYS A 125 12.08 -1.66 -8.89
N ARG A 126 11.06 -0.84 -9.17
CA ARG A 126 10.87 0.43 -8.46
C ARG A 126 10.23 0.21 -7.10
N LEU A 127 10.76 0.91 -6.11
CA LEU A 127 10.29 0.83 -4.72
C LEU A 127 8.87 1.37 -4.58
N VAL A 128 8.02 0.62 -3.87
CA VAL A 128 6.63 0.96 -3.60
C VAL A 128 6.44 1.14 -2.11
N ARG A 129 5.94 2.31 -1.68
CA ARG A 129 5.59 2.51 -0.26
C ARG A 129 4.31 1.76 0.09
N VAL A 130 4.26 1.19 1.29
CA VAL A 130 3.08 0.49 1.78
C VAL A 130 2.49 1.25 2.96
N PHE A 131 1.18 1.50 2.90
CA PHE A 131 0.38 1.99 4.02
C PHE A 131 -0.60 0.90 4.45
N ARG A 132 -0.73 0.67 5.76
CA ARG A 132 -1.71 -0.29 6.31
C ARG A 132 -2.88 0.48 6.91
N GLY A 133 -4.10 0.10 6.55
CA GLY A 133 -5.34 0.62 7.13
C GLY A 133 -5.91 -0.31 8.22
N PRO A 134 -6.75 0.21 9.12
CA PRO A 134 -7.24 -0.51 10.30
C PRO A 134 -8.31 -1.56 9.99
N ARG A 135 -8.88 -1.55 8.77
CA ARG A 135 -9.99 -2.43 8.36
C ARG A 135 -9.55 -3.79 7.82
N SER A 136 -8.35 -4.26 8.15
CA SER A 136 -7.89 -5.60 7.73
C SER A 136 -7.86 -6.56 8.92
N ASN A 137 -8.04 -7.86 8.63
CA ASN A 137 -7.86 -8.93 9.62
C ASN A 137 -6.38 -9.19 9.95
N SER A 138 -5.47 -8.35 9.45
CA SER A 138 -4.04 -8.44 9.68
C SER A 138 -3.67 -8.02 11.10
N ARG A 139 -2.82 -8.81 11.76
CA ARG A 139 -2.22 -8.42 13.05
C ARG A 139 -1.25 -7.23 12.94
N TYR A 140 -0.85 -6.87 11.72
CA TYR A 140 0.01 -5.73 11.41
C TYR A 140 -0.78 -4.47 11.05
N ALA A 141 -2.12 -4.58 10.97
CA ALA A 141 -3.00 -3.43 10.81
C ALA A 141 -2.90 -2.49 12.02
N PRO A 142 -2.95 -1.17 11.82
CA PRO A 142 -3.05 -0.24 12.93
C PRO A 142 -4.44 -0.34 13.59
N GLU A 143 -4.54 0.13 14.84
CA GLU A 143 -5.83 0.17 15.56
C GLU A 143 -6.76 1.27 14.99
N SER A 144 -6.20 2.30 14.36
CA SER A 144 -6.91 3.43 13.78
C SER A 144 -6.06 4.11 12.71
N GLY A 145 -6.70 4.88 11.82
CA GLY A 145 -6.06 5.69 10.76
C GLY A 145 -6.59 5.42 9.37
#